data_AF-A0AA41WRG1-F1
#
_entry.id   AF-A0AA41WRG1-F1
#
_cell.length_a   1.000
_cell.length_b   1.000
_cell.length_c   1.000
_cell.angle_alpha   90.00
_cell.angle_beta   90.00
_cell.angle_gamma   90.00
#
_symmetry.space_group_name_H-M   'P 1'
#
loop_
_entity.id
_entity.type
_entity.pdbx_description
1 polymer ?
#
loop_
_entity_poly.entity_id
_entity_poly.type
_entity_poly.pdbx_seq_one_letter_code
_entity_poly.pdbx_strand_id
1 'polypeptide(L)'
;MSDGLKLKERAETDPVLQRVLEAYREKCHTLARGYWKSFLEISVTSGMPSAATYISRFEAEIAQQAAKIEAKTEFPGLGEQYLAYIEEERERLLQEYQRDPEALRRSLGAPPLIQEITSARQDGQRMSMGELAARTAVRATVWTLVRDAIRAILR
;
A
#
# COMPACT_ATOMS: atom_id res chain seq x y z
N MET A 1 5.51 10.05 16.96
CA MET A 1 6.66 9.35 16.34
C MET A 1 7.64 8.72 17.35
N SER A 2 7.35 8.66 18.66
CA SER A 2 8.33 8.21 19.67
C SER A 2 8.10 6.79 20.21
N ASP A 3 6.89 6.23 20.07
CA ASP A 3 6.54 4.99 20.79
C ASP A 3 6.82 3.70 19.98
N GLY A 4 6.77 3.74 18.64
CA GLY A 4 7.16 2.61 17.79
C GLY A 4 8.66 2.23 17.88
N LEU A 5 9.54 3.21 18.11
CA LEU A 5 10.98 2.98 18.32
C LEU A 5 11.24 2.27 19.65
N LYS A 6 10.56 2.70 20.72
CA LYS A 6 10.63 2.06 22.04
C LYS A 6 10.10 0.62 22.04
N LEU A 7 9.10 0.34 21.21
CA LEU A 7 8.53 -1.00 21.05
C LEU A 7 9.53 -1.99 20.45
N LYS A 8 10.26 -1.57 19.41
CA LYS A 8 11.29 -2.40 18.78
C LYS A 8 12.48 -2.62 19.71
N GLU A 9 12.93 -1.59 20.43
CA GLU A 9 13.99 -1.72 21.44
C GLU A 9 13.58 -2.67 22.58
N ARG A 10 12.33 -2.56 23.07
CA ARG A 10 11.82 -3.48 24.10
C ARG A 10 11.77 -4.93 23.60
N ALA A 11 11.42 -5.14 22.33
CA ALA A 11 11.35 -6.47 21.72
C ALA A 11 12.71 -7.19 21.68
N GLU A 12 13.85 -6.47 21.71
CA GLU A 12 15.17 -7.08 21.81
C GLU A 12 15.37 -7.86 23.12
N THR A 13 14.63 -7.48 24.16
CA THR A 13 14.70 -8.08 25.50
C THR A 13 13.47 -8.90 25.88
N ASP A 14 12.40 -8.81 25.09
CA ASP A 14 11.12 -9.49 25.32
C ASP A 14 10.79 -10.42 24.13
N PRO A 15 11.05 -11.73 24.24
CA PRO A 15 10.83 -12.67 23.14
C PRO A 15 9.34 -12.87 22.80
N VAL A 16 8.43 -12.55 23.73
CA VAL A 16 6.98 -12.61 23.43
C VAL A 16 6.61 -11.44 22.54
N LEU A 17 7.04 -10.22 22.91
CA LEU A 17 6.82 -9.03 22.11
C LEU A 17 7.46 -9.15 20.72
N GLN A 18 8.67 -9.71 20.63
CA GLN A 18 9.33 -9.96 19.35
C GLN A 18 8.46 -10.82 18.42
N ARG A 19 7.98 -11.98 18.91
CA ARG A 19 7.11 -12.88 18.12
C ARG A 19 5.82 -12.18 17.69
N VAL A 20 5.26 -11.36 18.56
CA VAL A 20 4.05 -10.58 18.27
C VAL A 20 4.33 -9.58 17.13
N LEU A 21 5.42 -8.83 17.20
CA LEU A 21 5.80 -7.88 16.15
C LEU A 21 6.10 -8.57 14.81
N GLU A 22 6.77 -9.72 14.83
CA GLU A 22 7.01 -10.53 13.63
C GLU A 22 5.71 -11.03 13.00
N ALA A 23 4.78 -11.53 13.82
CA ALA A 23 3.47 -11.97 13.35
C ALA A 23 2.66 -10.83 12.74
N TYR A 24 2.71 -9.63 13.32
CA TYR A 24 2.05 -8.46 12.75
C TYR A 24 2.73 -8.01 11.45
N ARG A 25 4.06 -8.07 11.35
CA ARG A 25 4.78 -7.73 10.12
C ARG A 25 4.36 -8.64 8.96
N GLU A 26 4.32 -9.95 9.19
CA GLU A 26 3.88 -10.92 8.17
C GLU A 26 2.41 -10.72 7.79
N LYS A 27 1.56 -10.43 8.77
CA LYS A 27 0.15 -10.12 8.53
C LYS A 27 0.00 -8.85 7.67
N CYS A 28 0.76 -7.79 7.99
CA CYS A 28 0.76 -6.54 7.23
C CYS A 28 1.26 -6.75 5.80
N HIS A 29 2.29 -7.57 5.61
CA HIS A 29 2.78 -7.97 4.29
C HIS A 29 1.67 -8.62 3.45
N THR A 30 0.97 -9.61 4.00
CA THR A 30 -0.13 -10.29 3.31
C THR A 30 -1.28 -9.33 2.99
N LEU A 31 -1.66 -8.47 3.94
CA LEU A 31 -2.72 -7.48 3.76
C LEU A 31 -2.39 -6.44 2.68
N ALA A 32 -1.18 -5.89 2.70
CA ALA A 32 -0.75 -4.90 1.73
C ALA A 32 -0.73 -5.48 0.31
N ARG A 33 -0.28 -6.73 0.14
CA ARG A 33 -0.31 -7.44 -1.16
C ARG A 33 -1.75 -7.69 -1.64
N GLY A 34 -2.62 -8.16 -0.75
CA GLY A 34 -4.04 -8.37 -1.06
C GLY A 34 -4.72 -7.07 -1.51
N TYR A 35 -4.45 -5.98 -0.79
CA TYR A 35 -4.91 -4.65 -1.14
C TYR A 35 -4.43 -4.21 -2.52
N TRP A 36 -3.13 -4.32 -2.80
CA TRP A 36 -2.56 -3.93 -4.09
C TRP A 36 -3.16 -4.75 -5.23
N LYS A 37 -3.35 -6.05 -5.03
CA LYS A 37 -4.03 -6.91 -6.01
C LYS A 37 -5.44 -6.41 -6.30
N SER A 38 -6.27 -6.23 -5.27
CA SER A 38 -7.65 -5.77 -5.42
C SER A 38 -7.75 -4.37 -6.02
N PHE A 39 -6.85 -3.46 -5.63
CA PHE A 39 -6.77 -2.12 -6.22
C PHE A 39 -6.48 -2.21 -7.73
N LEU A 40 -5.49 -3.01 -8.13
CA LEU A 40 -5.13 -3.20 -9.54
C LEU A 40 -6.27 -3.88 -10.32
N GLU A 41 -6.95 -4.86 -9.75
CA GLU A 41 -8.14 -5.51 -10.34
C GLU A 41 -9.30 -4.53 -10.54
N ILE A 42 -9.67 -3.77 -9.52
CA ILE A 42 -10.76 -2.79 -9.58
C ILE A 42 -10.42 -1.68 -10.57
N SER A 43 -9.16 -1.24 -10.63
CA SER A 43 -8.72 -0.20 -11.58
C SER A 43 -8.95 -0.59 -13.03
N VAL A 44 -8.81 -1.88 -13.36
CA VAL A 44 -9.02 -2.42 -14.70
C VAL A 44 -10.49 -2.72 -14.98
N THR A 45 -11.18 -3.32 -14.01
CA THR A 45 -12.55 -3.83 -14.21
C THR A 45 -13.63 -2.77 -14.06
N SER A 46 -13.45 -1.86 -13.11
CA SER A 46 -14.46 -0.88 -12.68
C SER A 46 -13.98 0.57 -12.81
N GLY A 47 -12.73 0.77 -13.24
CA GLY A 47 -12.12 2.07 -13.42
C GLY A 47 -11.63 2.74 -12.12
N MET A 48 -10.93 3.85 -12.30
CA MET A 48 -10.27 4.59 -11.21
C MET A 48 -11.22 5.12 -10.12
N PRO A 49 -12.47 5.57 -10.38
CA PRO A 49 -13.36 6.03 -9.30
C PRO A 49 -13.71 4.93 -8.28
N SER A 50 -13.97 3.72 -8.76
CA SER A 50 -14.22 2.56 -7.89
C SER A 50 -12.95 2.16 -7.14
N ALA A 51 -11.78 2.24 -7.80
CA ALA A 51 -10.50 1.98 -7.15
C ALA A 51 -10.23 2.98 -6.02
N ALA A 52 -10.49 4.27 -6.23
CA ALA A 52 -10.37 5.30 -5.19
C ALA A 52 -11.31 5.06 -3.99
N THR A 53 -12.55 4.65 -4.26
CA THR A 53 -13.50 4.27 -3.19
C THR A 53 -12.99 3.08 -2.38
N TYR A 54 -12.37 2.11 -3.05
CA TYR A 54 -11.74 0.97 -2.38
C TYR A 54 -10.58 1.40 -1.47
N ILE A 55 -9.73 2.34 -1.90
CA ILE A 55 -8.68 2.92 -1.06
C ILE A 55 -9.28 3.48 0.24
N SER A 56 -10.28 4.35 0.13
CA SER A 56 -10.89 4.98 1.31
C SER A 56 -11.48 3.96 2.30
N ARG A 57 -12.10 2.88 1.81
CA ARG A 57 -12.61 1.80 2.66
C ARG A 57 -11.48 1.05 3.36
N PHE A 58 -10.43 0.71 2.61
CA PHE A 58 -9.28 0.00 3.15
C PHE A 58 -8.55 0.80 4.24
N GLU A 59 -8.41 2.12 4.07
CA GLU A 59 -7.84 2.99 5.11
C GLU A 59 -8.68 2.98 6.39
N ALA A 60 -10.01 3.07 6.27
CA ALA A 60 -10.91 3.00 7.42
C ALA A 60 -10.81 1.64 8.14
N GLU A 61 -10.72 0.54 7.39
CA GLU A 61 -10.57 -0.80 7.94
C GLU A 61 -9.24 -0.97 8.68
N ILE A 62 -8.14 -0.48 8.12
CA ILE A 62 -6.82 -0.54 8.76
C ILE A 62 -6.78 0.30 10.04
N ALA A 63 -7.34 1.51 10.01
CA ALA A 63 -7.42 2.36 11.20
C ALA A 63 -8.27 1.71 12.30
N GLN A 64 -9.41 1.12 11.93
CA GLN A 64 -10.25 0.39 12.89
C GLN A 64 -9.52 -0.84 13.45
N GLN A 65 -8.78 -1.56 12.60
CA GLN A 65 -8.01 -2.72 13.03
C GLN A 65 -6.86 -2.33 13.96
N ALA A 66 -6.17 -1.24 13.69
CA ALA A 66 -5.12 -0.69 14.55
C ALA A 66 -5.69 -0.30 15.93
N ALA A 67 -6.83 0.40 15.97
CA ALA A 67 -7.51 0.74 17.22
C ALA A 67 -7.94 -0.51 18.00
N LYS A 68 -8.44 -1.54 17.31
CA LYS A 68 -8.79 -2.84 17.93
C LYS A 68 -7.57 -3.56 18.50
N ILE A 69 -6.41 -3.46 17.83
CA ILE A 69 -5.15 -4.04 18.32
C ILE A 69 -4.73 -3.32 19.59
N GLU A 70 -4.69 -1.98 19.57
CA GLU A 70 -4.31 -1.15 20.71
C GLU A 70 -5.22 -1.42 21.93
N ALA A 71 -6.53 -1.56 21.73
CA ALA A 71 -7.48 -1.80 22.81
C ALA A 71 -7.43 -3.21 23.41
N LYS A 72 -6.86 -4.20 22.70
CA LYS A 72 -6.86 -5.62 23.11
C LYS A 72 -5.51 -6.14 23.59
N THR A 73 -4.45 -5.37 23.39
CA THR A 73 -3.08 -5.77 23.71
C THR A 73 -2.60 -5.14 25.00
N GLU A 74 -1.66 -5.81 25.66
CA GLU A 74 -0.95 -5.27 26.83
C GLU A 74 0.31 -4.49 26.42
N PHE A 75 0.57 -4.35 25.12
CA PHE A 75 1.73 -3.65 24.57
C PHE A 75 1.30 -2.29 23.97
N PRO A 76 1.48 -1.18 24.70
CA PRO A 76 1.14 0.15 24.20
C PRO A 76 1.93 0.49 22.94
N GLY A 77 1.27 1.10 21.95
CA GLY A 77 1.86 1.53 20.68
C GLY A 77 1.87 0.46 19.58
N LEU A 78 1.31 -0.73 19.85
CA LEU A 78 1.27 -1.83 18.88
C LEU A 78 0.33 -1.50 17.71
N GLY A 79 -0.75 -0.75 17.95
CA GLY A 79 -1.62 -0.22 16.91
C GLY A 79 -0.87 0.73 15.97
N GLU A 80 -0.06 1.65 16.52
CA GLU A 80 0.78 2.55 15.71
C GLU A 80 1.83 1.77 14.91
N GLN A 81 2.47 0.77 15.54
CA GLN A 81 3.46 -0.07 14.88
C GLN A 81 2.85 -0.92 13.75
N TYR A 82 1.61 -1.39 13.93
CA TYR A 82 0.84 -2.06 12.90
C TYR A 82 0.59 -1.15 11.68
N LEU A 83 0.19 0.10 11.91
CA LEU A 83 0.03 1.11 10.84
C LEU A 83 1.35 1.36 10.11
N ALA A 84 2.45 1.49 10.85
CA ALA A 84 3.77 1.68 10.27
C ALA A 84 4.19 0.52 9.37
N TYR A 85 3.91 -0.74 9.76
CA TYR A 85 4.20 -1.90 8.91
C TYR A 85 3.36 -1.93 7.64
N ILE A 86 2.08 -1.54 7.69
CA ILE A 86 1.27 -1.43 6.49
C ILE A 86 1.84 -0.39 5.53
N GLU A 87 2.26 0.77 6.05
CA GLU A 87 2.81 1.85 5.22
C GLU A 87 4.16 1.47 4.59
N GLU A 88 5.04 0.80 5.35
CA GLU A 88 6.31 0.25 4.84
C GLU A 88 6.06 -0.70 3.65
N GLU A 89 5.11 -1.61 3.78
CA GLU A 89 4.78 -2.57 2.71
C GLU A 89 4.10 -1.90 1.51
N ARG A 90 3.25 -0.88 1.75
CA ARG A 90 2.64 -0.11 0.66
C ARG A 90 3.69 0.65 -0.14
N GLU A 91 4.62 1.31 0.54
CA GLU A 91 5.72 2.03 -0.11
C GLU A 91 6.63 1.07 -0.88
N ARG A 92 6.96 -0.10 -0.30
CA ARG A 92 7.72 -1.15 -0.99
C ARG A 92 7.03 -1.59 -2.28
N LEU A 93 5.73 -1.90 -2.22
CA LEU A 93 4.95 -2.33 -3.39
C LEU A 93 4.78 -1.19 -4.40
N LEU A 94 4.67 0.06 -3.95
CA LEU A 94 4.63 1.23 -4.83
C LEU A 94 5.95 1.39 -5.60
N GLN A 95 7.09 1.22 -4.93
CA GLN A 95 8.40 1.25 -5.58
C GLN A 95 8.57 0.11 -6.59
N GLU A 96 8.10 -1.10 -6.26
CA GLU A 96 8.06 -2.22 -7.21
C GLU A 96 7.19 -1.90 -8.41
N TYR A 97 5.99 -1.33 -8.19
CA TYR A 97 5.09 -0.92 -9.26
C TYR A 97 5.72 0.14 -10.16
N GLN A 98 6.42 1.12 -9.60
CA GLN A 98 7.09 2.17 -10.37
C GLN A 98 8.25 1.64 -11.19
N ARG A 99 8.96 0.63 -10.67
CA ARG A 99 10.08 0.00 -11.37
C ARG A 99 9.59 -0.88 -12.51
N ASP A 100 8.61 -1.75 -12.24
CA ASP A 100 8.04 -2.67 -13.23
C ASP A 100 6.58 -3.00 -12.87
N PRO A 101 5.62 -2.24 -13.44
CA PRO A 101 4.19 -2.46 -13.19
C PRO A 101 3.70 -3.85 -13.57
N GLU A 102 4.24 -4.43 -14.66
CA GLU A 102 3.81 -5.72 -15.18
C GLU A 102 4.36 -6.87 -14.33
N ALA A 103 5.61 -6.77 -13.88
CA ALA A 103 6.17 -7.74 -12.94
C ALA A 103 5.41 -7.75 -11.61
N LEU A 104 5.02 -6.58 -11.07
CA LEU A 104 4.22 -6.53 -9.85
C LEU A 104 2.84 -7.17 -10.07
N ARG A 105 2.16 -6.85 -11.19
CA ARG A 105 0.86 -7.46 -11.52
C ARG A 105 0.96 -8.98 -11.59
N ARG A 106 1.99 -9.51 -12.26
CA ARG A 106 2.24 -10.96 -12.33
C ARG A 106 2.53 -11.56 -10.95
N SER A 107 3.35 -10.91 -10.13
CA SER A 107 3.71 -11.42 -8.80
C SER A 107 2.53 -11.41 -7.81
N LEU A 108 1.55 -10.53 -8.02
CA LEU A 108 0.31 -10.46 -7.26
C LEU A 108 -0.83 -11.31 -7.87
N GLY A 109 -0.65 -11.85 -9.08
CA GLY A 109 -1.72 -12.53 -9.81
C GLY A 109 -2.88 -11.61 -10.20
N ALA A 110 -2.60 -10.31 -10.40
CA ALA A 110 -3.57 -9.33 -10.89
C ALA A 110 -3.68 -9.41 -12.43
N PRO A 111 -4.83 -9.02 -13.02
CA PRO A 111 -5.01 -9.04 -14.47
C PRO A 111 -3.95 -8.17 -15.17
N PRO A 112 -3.55 -8.53 -16.40
CA PRO A 112 -2.66 -7.70 -17.19
C PRO A 112 -3.30 -6.34 -17.45
N LEU A 113 -2.47 -5.33 -17.76
CA LEU A 113 -3.01 -4.09 -18.32
C LEU A 113 -3.71 -4.45 -19.63
N ILE A 114 -4.95 -4.01 -19.80
CA ILE A 114 -5.61 -4.10 -21.10
C ILE A 114 -4.76 -3.22 -22.03
N GLN A 115 -3.98 -3.84 -22.90
CA GLN A 115 -3.33 -3.12 -23.99
C GLN A 115 -4.47 -2.53 -24.82
N GLU A 116 -4.68 -1.22 -24.76
CA GLU A 116 -5.36 -0.56 -25.87
C GLU A 116 -4.59 -0.97 -27.12
N ILE A 117 -5.28 -1.63 -28.05
CA ILE A 117 -4.73 -2.01 -29.35
C ILE A 117 -4.47 -0.72 -30.12
N THR A 118 -3.39 -0.03 -29.80
CA THR A 118 -2.80 0.97 -30.68
C THR A 118 -1.92 0.18 -31.64
N SER A 119 -2.52 -0.14 -32.78
CA SER A 119 -1.80 -0.63 -33.94
C SER A 119 -0.79 0.43 -34.37
N ALA A 120 0.44 0.36 -33.88
CA ALA A 120 1.57 1.07 -34.46
C ALA A 120 2.86 0.34 -34.14
N ARG A 121 3.37 -0.34 -35.17
CA ARG A 121 4.77 -0.72 -35.42
C ARG A 121 5.75 -0.52 -34.26
N GLN A 122 6.36 -1.63 -33.87
CA GLN A 122 7.73 -1.67 -33.40
C GLN A 122 8.63 -0.88 -34.37
N ASP A 123 9.17 0.25 -33.91
CA ASP A 123 10.47 0.77 -34.30
C ASP A 123 10.95 1.67 -33.17
N GLY A 124 12.13 1.39 -32.63
CA GLY A 124 12.56 1.95 -31.35
C GLY A 124 12.79 3.46 -31.41
N GLN A 125 12.11 4.24 -30.56
CA GLN A 125 12.58 5.55 -30.11
C GLN A 125 11.68 6.15 -29.01
N ARG A 126 12.33 6.54 -27.89
CA ARG A 126 11.97 7.61 -26.94
C ARG A 126 10.55 7.61 -26.34
N MET A 127 10.48 7.26 -25.05
CA MET A 127 9.34 7.57 -24.18
C MET A 127 8.93 9.05 -24.35
N SER A 128 7.70 9.27 -24.78
CA SER A 128 7.11 10.61 -24.95
C SER A 128 6.84 11.26 -23.59
N MET A 129 7.14 12.56 -23.45
CA MET A 129 6.84 13.35 -22.24
C MET A 129 5.36 13.25 -21.81
N GLY A 130 4.44 12.99 -22.73
CA GLY A 130 3.01 12.84 -22.42
C GLY A 130 2.70 11.60 -21.58
N GLU A 131 3.43 10.50 -21.81
CA GLU A 131 3.27 9.26 -21.05
C GLU A 131 3.92 9.36 -19.66
N LEU A 132 5.05 10.07 -19.58
CA LEU A 132 5.68 10.49 -18.32
C LEU A 132 4.75 11.41 -17.52
N ALA A 133 4.09 12.38 -18.17
CA ALA A 133 3.15 13.30 -17.52
C ALA A 133 1.89 12.58 -17.02
N ALA A 134 1.33 11.65 -17.78
CA ALA A 134 0.18 10.85 -17.35
C ALA A 134 0.52 9.97 -16.14
N ARG A 135 1.67 9.28 -16.15
CA ARG A 135 2.15 8.50 -14.99
C ARG A 135 2.48 9.39 -13.79
N THR A 136 3.02 10.59 -14.02
CA THR A 136 3.33 11.54 -12.94
C THR A 136 2.06 12.15 -12.35
N ALA A 137 1.06 12.46 -13.18
CA ALA A 137 -0.23 12.95 -12.75
C ALA A 137 -0.96 11.90 -11.90
N VAL A 138 -1.08 10.65 -12.38
CA VAL A 138 -1.70 9.56 -11.60
C VAL A 138 -0.95 9.31 -10.29
N ARG A 139 0.39 9.33 -10.31
CA ARG A 139 1.24 9.20 -9.13
C ARG A 139 1.03 10.34 -8.12
N ALA A 140 0.90 11.57 -8.60
CA ALA A 140 0.62 12.72 -7.74
C ALA A 140 -0.79 12.64 -7.15
N THR A 141 -1.81 12.31 -7.95
CA THR A 141 -3.21 12.29 -7.50
C THR A 141 -3.47 11.20 -6.48
N VAL A 142 -2.93 9.98 -6.70
CA VAL A 142 -3.06 8.87 -5.74
C VAL A 142 -2.34 9.21 -4.43
N TRP A 143 -1.14 9.79 -4.51
CA TRP A 143 -0.39 10.19 -3.32
C TRP A 143 -1.03 11.35 -2.56
N THR A 144 -1.59 12.36 -3.24
CA THR A 144 -2.35 13.42 -2.56
C THR A 144 -3.61 12.88 -1.91
N LEU A 145 -4.33 11.95 -2.57
CA LEU A 145 -5.53 11.34 -1.99
C LEU A 145 -5.22 10.51 -0.74
N VAL A 146 -4.15 9.70 -0.80
CA VAL A 146 -3.70 8.89 0.35
C VAL A 146 -3.21 9.80 1.49
N ARG A 147 -2.37 10.79 1.18
CA ARG A 147 -1.84 11.74 2.17
C ARG A 147 -2.95 12.58 2.82
N ASP A 148 -3.89 13.09 2.04
CA ASP A 148 -4.97 13.95 2.55
C ASP A 148 -5.98 13.14 3.36
N ALA A 149 -6.25 11.88 3.00
CA ALA A 149 -7.06 10.98 3.80
C ALA A 149 -6.43 10.70 5.17
N ILE A 150 -5.11 10.42 5.21
CA ILE A 150 -4.37 10.21 6.46
C ILE A 150 -4.39 11.48 7.34
N ARG A 151 -4.23 12.65 6.73
CA ARG A 151 -4.20 13.93 7.46
C ARG A 151 -5.57 14.38 7.99
N ALA A 152 -6.65 13.96 7.33
CA ALA A 152 -8.02 14.24 7.76
C ALA A 152 -8.45 13.35 8.94
N ILE A 153 -7.91 12.13 9.05
CA ILE A 153 -8.23 11.17 10.12
C ILE A 153 -7.42 11.44 11.39
N LEU A 154 -6.23 12.05 11.27
CA LEU A 154 -5.34 12.38 12.40
C LEU A 154 -5.55 13.80 12.97
N ARG A 155 -6.67 14.46 12.64
CA ARG A 155 -7.13 15.71 13.27
C ARG A 155 -8.29 15.44 14.20
#